data_AF-A0A3C0YC74-F1
#
_entry.id   AF-A0A3C0YC74-F1
#
_cell.length_a   1.000
_cell.length_b   1.000
_cell.length_c   1.000
_cell.angle_alpha   90.00
_cell.angle_beta   90.00
_cell.angle_gamma   90.00
#
_symmetry.space_group_name_H-M   'P 1'
#
loop_
_entity.id
_entity.type
_entity.pdbx_description
1 polymer ?
#
loop_
_entity_poly.entity_id
_entity_poly.type
_entity_poly.pdbx_seq_one_letter_code
_entity_poly.pdbx_strand_id
1 'polypeptide(L)'
;GWLGWALFCMTSSVMGLAQPAIGMAFRASLAGRALSAYNLVIFVGVFVVQWGIGLLIDAFAAMGLAQLASFQAAMAVFLCCCIASYGYFLSVKADN
;
A
#
# COMPACT_ATOMS: atom_id res chain seq x y z
N GLY A 1 -12.27 12.61 6.09
CA GLY A 1 -12.20 13.32 7.39
C GLY A 1 -10.95 12.92 8.14
N TRP A 2 -10.44 13.79 9.02
CA TRP A 2 -9.21 13.61 9.80
C TRP A 2 -9.11 12.29 10.57
N LEU A 3 -10.24 11.74 11.05
CA LEU A 3 -10.33 10.42 11.67
C LEU A 3 -9.90 9.28 10.73
N GLY A 4 -10.23 9.36 9.45
CA GLY A 4 -9.79 8.37 8.45
C GLY A 4 -8.28 8.44 8.22
N TRP A 5 -7.70 9.64 8.31
CA TRP A 5 -6.26 9.84 8.21
C TRP A 5 -5.53 9.29 9.44
N ALA A 6 -6.09 9.50 10.64
CA ALA A 6 -5.57 8.94 11.88
C ALA A 6 -5.62 7.40 11.88
N LEU A 7 -6.73 6.80 11.45
CA LEU A 7 -6.84 5.34 11.32
C LEU A 7 -5.87 4.77 10.30
N PHE A 8 -5.64 5.45 9.18
CA PHE A 8 -4.62 5.07 8.19
C PHE A 8 -3.21 5.10 8.78
N CYS A 9 -2.84 6.16 9.52
CA CYS A 9 -1.55 6.22 10.23
C CYS A 9 -1.39 5.11 11.27
N MET A 10 -2.44 4.82 12.04
CA MET A 10 -2.40 3.77 13.08
C MET A 10 -2.28 2.37 12.46
N THR A 11 -3.01 2.10 11.38
CA THR A 11 -2.98 0.79 10.70
C THR A 11 -1.73 0.57 9.85
N SER A 12 -1.05 1.63 9.38
CA SER A 12 0.23 1.51 8.66
C SER A 12 1.42 1.24 9.59
N SER A 13 1.30 1.49 10.89
CA SER A 13 2.40 1.31 11.87
C SER A 13 2.90 -0.13 11.98
N VAL A 14 2.04 -1.13 11.72
CA VAL A 14 2.43 -2.56 11.68
C VAL A 14 3.39 -2.91 10.54
N MET A 15 3.46 -2.10 9.47
CA MET A 15 4.44 -2.30 8.39
C MET A 15 5.89 -2.07 8.87
N GLY A 16 6.08 -1.32 9.96
CA GLY A 16 7.40 -1.08 10.57
C GLY A 16 8.06 -2.35 11.13
N LEU A 17 7.30 -3.43 11.35
CA LEU A 17 7.82 -4.71 11.84
C LEU A 17 8.50 -5.55 10.75
N ALA A 18 8.28 -5.26 9.47
CA ALA A 18 8.87 -6.01 8.37
C ALA A 18 10.40 -5.91 8.33
N GLN A 19 10.94 -4.73 8.64
CA GLN A 19 12.37 -4.44 8.61
C GLN A 19 13.18 -5.20 9.69
N PRO A 20 12.77 -5.25 10.97
CA PRO A 20 13.43 -6.08 11.98
C PRO A 20 13.24 -7.59 11.75
N ALA A 21 12.10 -8.02 11.18
CA ALA A 21 11.87 -9.43 10.86
C ALA A 21 12.86 -9.96 9.81
N ILE A 22 13.18 -9.16 8.78
CA ILE A 22 14.17 -9.52 7.75
C ILE A 22 15.59 -9.53 8.35
N GLY A 23 15.90 -8.60 9.25
CA GLY A 23 17.18 -8.55 9.94
C GLY A 23 17.45 -9.78 10.83
N MET A 24 16.40 -10.38 11.40
CA MET A 24 16.52 -11.58 12.24
C MET A 24 16.50 -12.90 11.46
N ALA A 25 16.00 -12.91 10.21
CA ALA A 25 15.88 -14.11 9.39
C ALA A 25 17.14 -14.49 8.59
N PHE A 26 18.12 -13.59 8.45
CA PHE A 26 19.31 -13.81 7.61
C PHE A 26 20.64 -13.79 8.38
N ARG A 27 21.54 -14.73 8.05
CA ARG A 27 22.93 -14.75 8.57
C ARG A 27 23.69 -13.49 8.15
N ALA A 28 24.53 -12.95 9.05
CA ALA A 28 25.21 -11.66 8.93
C ALA A 28 25.98 -11.42 7.60
N SER A 29 26.44 -12.48 6.92
CA SER A 29 27.12 -12.36 5.62
C SER A 29 26.21 -11.99 4.45
N LEU A 30 24.89 -12.21 4.55
CA LEU A 30 23.88 -11.82 3.54
C LEU A 30 23.02 -10.64 3.99
N ALA A 31 23.11 -10.22 5.26
CA ALA A 31 22.26 -9.18 5.84
C ALA A 31 22.37 -7.85 5.09
N GLY A 32 23.57 -7.46 4.65
CA GLY A 32 23.76 -6.24 3.84
C GLY A 32 23.02 -6.29 2.49
N ARG A 33 23.08 -7.44 1.78
CA ARG A 33 22.38 -7.62 0.49
C ARG A 33 20.87 -7.71 0.67
N ALA A 34 20.41 -8.41 1.71
CA ALA A 34 18.99 -8.53 2.04
C ALA A 34 18.38 -7.16 2.40
N LEU A 35 19.11 -6.33 3.14
CA LEU A 35 18.68 -4.97 3.49
C LEU A 35 18.61 -4.05 2.26
N SER A 36 19.59 -4.11 1.35
CA SER A 36 19.54 -3.35 0.09
C SER A 36 18.38 -3.79 -0.81
N ALA A 37 18.14 -5.10 -0.94
CA ALA A 37 17.00 -5.63 -1.70
C ALA A 37 15.66 -5.21 -1.08
N TYR A 38 15.54 -5.24 0.26
CA TYR A 38 14.36 -4.74 0.97
C TYR A 38 14.10 -3.27 0.68
N ASN A 39 15.13 -2.41 0.81
CA ASN A 39 15.00 -1.00 0.49
C ASN A 39 14.58 -0.78 -0.97
N LEU A 40 15.17 -1.51 -1.92
CA LEU A 40 14.79 -1.43 -3.33
C LEU A 40 13.32 -1.81 -3.54
N VAL A 41 12.86 -2.90 -2.93
CA VAL A 41 11.46 -3.35 -3.02
C VAL A 41 10.51 -2.32 -2.41
N ILE A 42 10.84 -1.74 -1.26
CA ILE A 42 10.07 -0.66 -0.64
C ILE A 42 10.00 0.55 -1.58
N PHE A 43 11.13 0.99 -2.13
CA PHE A 43 11.15 2.13 -3.04
C PHE A 43 10.32 1.88 -4.29
N VAL A 44 10.47 0.72 -4.93
CA VAL A 44 9.68 0.33 -6.10
C VAL A 44 8.20 0.25 -5.75
N GLY A 45 7.85 -0.35 -4.61
CA GLY A 45 6.48 -0.44 -4.14
C GLY A 45 5.84 0.93 -3.94
N VAL A 46 6.53 1.85 -3.26
CA VAL A 46 6.06 3.23 -3.07
C VAL A 46 5.93 3.95 -4.41
N PHE A 47 6.91 3.82 -5.31
CA PHE A 47 6.87 4.43 -6.63
C PHE A 47 5.65 3.98 -7.43
N VAL A 48 5.39 2.67 -7.46
CA VAL A 48 4.26 2.07 -8.18
C VAL A 48 2.93 2.54 -7.59
N VAL A 49 2.78 2.58 -6.27
CA VAL A 49 1.54 3.05 -5.63
C VAL A 49 1.32 4.55 -5.87
N GLN A 50 2.37 5.36 -5.74
CA GLN A 50 2.29 6.82 -5.91
C GLN A 50 1.96 7.18 -7.36
N TRP A 51 2.61 6.53 -8.34
CA TRP A 51 2.26 6.65 -9.75
C TRP A 51 0.88 6.10 -10.07
N GLY A 52 0.53 4.94 -9.52
CA GLY A 52 -0.76 4.28 -9.76
C GLY A 52 -1.93 5.16 -9.34
N ILE A 53 -1.85 5.80 -8.17
CA ILE A 53 -2.87 6.75 -7.70
C ILE A 53 -2.91 7.98 -8.61
N GLY A 54 -1.76 8.53 -9.02
CA GLY A 54 -1.68 9.66 -9.94
C GLY A 54 -2.35 9.37 -11.30
N LEU A 55 -2.01 8.24 -11.92
CA LEU A 55 -2.60 7.76 -13.18
C LEU A 55 -4.11 7.55 -13.07
N LEU A 56 -4.59 7.08 -11.91
CA LEU A 56 -6.01 6.91 -11.65
C LEU A 56 -6.73 8.27 -11.62
N ILE A 57 -6.14 9.26 -10.93
CA ILE A 57 -6.69 10.62 -10.86
C ILE A 57 -6.71 11.25 -12.26
N ASP A 58 -5.62 11.10 -13.03
CA ASP A 58 -5.53 11.61 -14.40
C ASP A 58 -6.55 10.94 -15.32
N ALA A 59 -6.79 9.63 -15.17
CA ALA A 59 -7.83 8.93 -15.92
C ALA A 59 -9.24 9.44 -15.58
N PHE A 60 -9.53 9.68 -14.30
CA PHE A 60 -10.80 10.29 -13.88
C PHE A 60 -10.95 11.73 -14.39
N ALA A 61 -9.88 12.51 -14.36
CA ALA A 61 -9.87 13.86 -14.92
C ALA A 61 -10.09 13.85 -16.45
N ALA A 62 -9.47 12.90 -17.18
CA ALA A 62 -9.67 12.72 -18.62
C ALA A 62 -11.11 12.30 -18.98
N MET A 63 -11.81 11.61 -18.07
CA MET A 63 -13.24 11.31 -18.20
C MET A 63 -14.16 12.50 -17.90
N GLY A 64 -13.60 13.70 -17.63
CA GLY A 64 -14.35 14.94 -17.44
C GLY A 64 -14.82 15.20 -16.00
N LEU A 65 -14.32 14.45 -15.02
CA LEU A 65 -14.61 14.71 -13.62
C LEU A 65 -13.91 15.97 -13.14
N ALA A 66 -14.62 16.78 -12.33
CA ALA A 66 -14.02 17.91 -11.64
C ALA A 66 -12.85 17.43 -10.76
N GLN A 67 -11.80 18.25 -10.63
CA GLN A 67 -10.56 17.86 -9.96
C GLN A 67 -10.78 17.24 -8.58
N LEU A 68 -11.63 17.85 -7.74
CA LEU A 68 -11.97 17.32 -6.41
C LEU A 68 -12.72 15.97 -6.46
N ALA A 69 -13.52 15.74 -7.49
CA ALA A 69 -14.22 14.47 -7.70
C ALA A 69 -13.26 13.37 -8.18
N SER A 70 -12.26 13.69 -9.02
CA SER A 70 -11.23 12.75 -9.46
C SER A 70 -10.38 12.24 -8.29
N PHE A 71 -10.00 13.11 -7.35
CA PHE A 71 -9.31 12.70 -6.12
C PHE A 71 -10.16 11.78 -5.24
N GLN A 72 -11.45 12.12 -5.07
CA GLN A 72 -12.36 11.28 -4.29
C GLN A 72 -12.60 9.92 -4.95
N ALA A 73 -12.77 9.88 -6.27
CA ALA A 73 -12.93 8.65 -7.04
C ALA A 73 -11.69 7.75 -6.93
N ALA A 74 -10.49 8.33 -7.05
CA ALA A 74 -9.26 7.56 -6.92
C ALA A 74 -9.09 6.95 -5.52
N MET A 75 -9.43 7.71 -4.47
CA MET A 75 -9.44 7.19 -3.09
C MET A 75 -10.53 6.14 -2.84
N ALA A 76 -11.70 6.28 -3.49
CA ALA A 76 -12.75 5.28 -3.42
C ALA A 76 -12.32 3.95 -4.05
N VAL A 77 -11.67 3.99 -5.22
CA VAL A 77 -11.11 2.79 -5.86
C VAL A 77 -10.04 2.14 -4.99
N PHE A 78 -9.14 2.93 -4.39
CA PHE A 78 -8.16 2.41 -3.45
C PHE A 78 -8.83 1.72 -2.26
N LEU A 79 -9.87 2.31 -1.68
CA LEU A 79 -10.66 1.71 -0.60
C LEU A 79 -11.32 0.39 -1.04
N CYS A 80 -11.93 0.34 -2.22
CA CYS A 80 -12.50 -0.89 -2.77
C CYS A 80 -11.44 -1.99 -2.93
N CYS A 81 -10.24 -1.64 -3.39
CA CYS A 81 -9.12 -2.59 -3.50
C CYS A 81 -8.71 -3.13 -2.14
N CYS A 82 -8.61 -2.28 -1.11
CA CYS A 82 -8.34 -2.69 0.27
C CYS A 82 -9.42 -3.62 0.82
N ILE A 83 -10.70 -3.29 0.61
CA ILE A 83 -11.82 -4.14 1.03
C ILE A 83 -11.78 -5.49 0.31
N ALA A 84 -11.48 -5.50 -0.99
CA ALA A 84 -11.34 -6.72 -1.78
C ALA A 84 -10.17 -7.58 -1.28
N SER A 85 -9.02 -6.98 -0.99
CA SER A 85 -7.87 -7.70 -0.42
C SER A 85 -8.19 -8.27 0.97
N TYR A 86 -8.93 -7.53 1.79
CA TYR A 86 -9.37 -8.00 3.10
C TYR A 86 -10.42 -9.12 2.98
N GLY A 87 -11.35 -9.00 2.04
CA GLY A 87 -12.33 -10.04 1.69
C GLY A 87 -11.66 -11.31 1.17
N TYR A 88 -10.61 -11.17 0.35
CA TYR A 88 -9.80 -12.31 -0.10
C TYR A 88 -9.07 -12.98 1.07
N PHE A 89 -8.47 -12.20 1.98
CA PHE A 89 -7.84 -12.75 3.19
C PHE A 89 -8.84 -13.50 4.08
N LEU A 90 -10.05 -12.96 4.25
CA LEU A 90 -11.12 -13.63 4.98
C LEU A 90 -11.61 -14.90 4.26
N SER A 91 -11.75 -14.85 2.94
CA SER A 91 -12.19 -16.01 2.14
C SER A 91 -11.16 -17.14 2.15
N VAL A 92 -9.86 -16.81 2.06
CA VAL A 92 -8.76 -17.77 2.18
C VAL A 92 -8.68 -18.39 3.58
N LYS A 93 -9.17 -17.71 4.62
CA LYS A 93 -9.28 -18.27 5.98
C LYS A 93 -10.58 -19.01 6.26
N ALA A 94 -11.64 -18.77 5.49
CA ALA A 94 -12.94 -19.42 5.67
C ALA A 94 -12.96 -20.88 5.18
N ASP A 95 -11.95 -21.28 4.40
CA ASP A 95 -11.74 -22.65 3.91
C ASP A 95 -10.75 -23.48 4.78
N ASN A 96 -10.56 -23.14 6.07
CA ASN A 96 -9.79 -23.95 7.02
C ASN A 96 -10.53 -24.11 8.36
#